data_AF-A0A5J6X2G0-F1
#
_entry.id   AF-A0A5J6X2G0-F1
#
_cell.length_a   1.000
_cell.length_b   1.000
_cell.length_c   1.000
_cell.angle_alpha   90.00
_cell.angle_beta   90.00
_cell.angle_gamma   90.00
#
_symmetry.space_group_name_H-M   'P 1'
#
loop_
_entity.id
_entity.type
_entity.pdbx_description
1 polymer ?
#
loop_
_entity_poly.entity_id
_entity_poly.type
_entity_poly.pdbx_seq_one_letter_code
_entity_poly.pdbx_strand_id
1 'polypeptide(L)'
;MRRMLIACATLVLSLTAMADDDYQRARPSEHLPYLTARLQQGQLAALDTFLDSLPSAQSEPLRWWLLQGLSGSERPAAPTRTWVAAQSKRVPSTLTSQTQDGFLVSLPRYDYPALARRLLQSWQQLDWQGQYGYELAAGKLNLRSIYRWNNPDLERQQSALLAALAQAPNPVRLQLAQAVARTPLYLPDNRLIYTLLDYTGLSELFFTLWRRPVDDDSLRALALVSRFHEGNAAGELLLSAAAEPGLNSAAMLALGALHPLPDPVRSYLHRELGIGPDGVALAKLLKPRAESLQLILLADRLLHEQGGGHANLEPGRP
;
A
#
# COMPACT_ATOMS: atom_id res chain seq x y z
N MET A 1 -13.31 -5.63 33.96
CA MET A 1 -12.17 -4.85 34.50
C MET A 1 -11.14 -4.67 33.39
N ARG A 2 -10.67 -3.43 33.16
CA ARG A 2 -9.72 -2.93 32.11
C ARG A 2 -10.26 -3.04 30.67
N ARG A 3 -10.70 -2.01 29.93
CA ARG A 3 -10.32 -0.58 29.72
C ARG A 3 -8.88 -0.35 29.26
N MET A 4 -8.80 0.45 28.17
CA MET A 4 -7.67 1.17 27.56
C MET A 4 -6.79 0.43 26.57
N LEU A 5 -7.05 0.64 25.26
CA LEU A 5 -6.06 1.09 24.25
C LEU A 5 -6.69 1.11 22.84
N ILE A 6 -7.67 2.00 22.61
CA ILE A 6 -7.98 2.51 21.25
C ILE A 6 -8.35 3.98 21.41
N ALA A 7 -7.33 4.83 21.50
CA ALA A 7 -7.46 6.28 21.43
C ALA A 7 -6.13 6.85 20.93
N CYS A 8 -5.79 6.61 19.66
CA CYS A 8 -4.68 7.33 19.03
C CYS A 8 -4.79 7.51 17.50
N ALA A 9 -5.91 7.11 16.88
CA ALA A 9 -6.12 7.27 15.43
C ALA A 9 -7.13 8.36 15.05
N THR A 10 -7.80 8.99 16.02
CA THR A 10 -8.89 9.98 15.76
C THR A 10 -8.50 11.44 15.98
N LEU A 11 -7.24 11.76 16.34
CA LEU A 11 -6.86 13.13 16.72
C LEU A 11 -6.18 13.97 15.63
N VAL A 12 -5.94 13.42 14.43
CA VAL A 12 -5.38 14.20 13.30
C VAL A 12 -6.47 14.67 12.32
N LEU A 13 -7.67 14.08 12.34
CA LEU A 13 -8.76 14.40 11.41
C LEU A 13 -9.68 15.54 11.86
N SER A 14 -9.57 16.00 13.11
CA SER A 14 -10.45 17.07 13.63
C SER A 14 -9.85 18.47 13.57
N LEU A 15 -8.53 18.63 13.37
CA LEU A 15 -7.91 19.96 13.25
C LEU A 15 -8.03 20.57 11.85
N THR A 16 -8.24 19.78 10.81
CA THR A 16 -8.47 20.30 9.45
C THR A 16 -9.91 20.76 9.25
N ALA A 17 -10.88 20.14 9.94
CA ALA A 17 -12.30 20.40 9.70
C ALA A 17 -12.80 21.75 10.25
N MET A 18 -12.21 22.28 11.33
CA MET A 18 -12.64 23.56 11.92
C MET A 18 -11.92 24.78 11.34
N ALA A 19 -10.76 24.59 10.70
CA ALA A 19 -10.10 25.66 9.96
C ALA A 19 -10.79 25.90 8.60
N ASP A 20 -11.37 24.85 8.01
CA ASP A 20 -12.02 24.85 6.68
C ASP A 20 -13.18 25.87 6.56
N ASP A 21 -13.90 26.11 7.66
CA ASP A 21 -15.11 26.92 7.67
C ASP A 21 -14.84 28.44 7.53
N ASP A 22 -13.65 28.90 7.93
CA ASP A 22 -13.20 30.28 7.72
C ASP A 22 -12.44 30.48 6.40
N TYR A 23 -11.80 29.42 5.87
CA TYR A 23 -11.17 29.44 4.55
C TYR A 23 -12.19 29.57 3.41
N GLN A 24 -13.39 29.01 3.57
CA GLN A 24 -14.46 29.06 2.56
C GLN A 24 -15.23 30.39 2.50
N ARG A 25 -15.11 31.26 3.51
CA ARG A 25 -15.82 32.56 3.57
C ARG A 25 -15.08 33.73 2.93
N ALA A 26 -13.81 33.56 2.57
CA ALA A 26 -13.06 34.59 1.87
C ALA A 26 -13.48 34.62 0.39
N ARG A 27 -14.16 35.71 -0.03
CA ARG A 27 -14.52 35.89 -1.44
C ARG A 27 -13.24 35.93 -2.28
N PRO A 28 -13.15 35.18 -3.40
CA PRO A 28 -12.01 35.30 -4.30
C PRO A 28 -11.92 36.76 -4.76
N SER A 29 -10.76 37.38 -4.54
CA SER A 29 -10.54 38.78 -4.92
C SER A 29 -10.76 38.97 -6.43
N GLU A 30 -11.18 40.16 -6.85
CA GLU A 30 -11.34 40.53 -8.27
C GLU A 30 -10.06 40.32 -9.10
N HIS A 31 -8.90 40.27 -8.45
CA HIS A 31 -7.60 40.05 -9.09
C HIS A 31 -7.29 38.58 -9.41
N LEU A 32 -8.02 37.61 -8.82
CA LEU A 32 -7.71 36.19 -8.97
C LEU A 32 -7.80 35.69 -10.43
N PRO A 33 -8.82 36.06 -11.24
CA PRO A 33 -8.87 35.67 -12.65
C PRO A 33 -7.70 36.22 -13.46
N TYR A 34 -7.33 37.49 -13.22
CA TYR A 34 -6.18 38.13 -13.85
C TYR A 34 -4.88 37.39 -13.52
N LEU A 35 -4.65 37.07 -12.24
CA LEU A 35 -3.45 36.38 -11.80
C LEU A 35 -3.38 34.94 -12.31
N THR A 36 -4.52 34.24 -12.35
CA THR A 36 -4.60 32.88 -12.89
C THR A 36 -4.23 32.86 -14.37
N ALA A 37 -4.71 33.82 -15.16
CA ALA A 37 -4.33 33.95 -16.56
C ALA A 37 -2.82 34.21 -16.73
N ARG A 38 -2.21 35.03 -15.87
CA ARG A 38 -0.75 35.28 -15.88
C ARG A 38 0.05 34.04 -15.51
N LEU A 39 -0.42 33.26 -14.53
CA LEU A 39 0.17 31.98 -14.14
C LEU A 39 0.16 30.99 -15.31
N GLN A 40 -0.97 30.87 -16.01
CA GLN A 40 -1.13 29.99 -17.19
C GLN A 40 -0.27 30.43 -18.38
N GLN A 41 -0.11 31.74 -18.58
CA GLN A 41 0.73 32.32 -19.62
C GLN A 41 2.24 32.29 -19.27
N GLY A 42 2.62 31.79 -18.09
CA GLY A 42 4.02 31.76 -17.64
C GLY A 42 4.60 33.14 -17.32
N GLN A 43 3.76 34.17 -17.15
CA GLN A 43 4.17 35.55 -16.86
C GLN A 43 4.43 35.75 -15.36
N LEU A 44 5.32 34.92 -14.80
CA LEU A 44 5.53 34.77 -13.36
C LEU A 44 6.17 36.01 -12.72
N ALA A 45 7.03 36.74 -13.44
CA ALA A 45 7.64 37.97 -12.95
C ALA A 45 6.61 39.10 -12.76
N ALA A 46 5.64 39.22 -13.68
CA ALA A 46 4.55 40.19 -13.56
C ALA A 46 3.60 39.80 -12.41
N LEU A 47 3.35 38.50 -12.25
CA LEU A 47 2.55 37.95 -11.17
C LEU A 47 3.18 38.23 -9.80
N ASP A 48 4.48 37.96 -9.61
CA ASP A 48 5.16 38.23 -8.33
C ASP A 48 5.25 39.72 -8.04
N THR A 49 5.58 40.56 -9.03
CA THR A 49 5.59 42.03 -8.87
C THR A 49 4.24 42.55 -8.38
N PHE A 50 3.14 42.03 -8.92
CA PHE A 50 1.79 42.41 -8.48
C PHE A 50 1.50 41.91 -7.06
N LEU A 51 1.82 40.66 -6.74
CA LEU A 51 1.57 40.12 -5.41
C LEU A 51 2.45 40.77 -4.32
N ASP A 52 3.63 41.25 -4.68
CA ASP A 52 4.55 41.94 -3.76
C ASP A 52 4.19 43.43 -3.59
N SER A 53 3.41 44.03 -4.50
CA SER A 53 2.89 45.40 -4.33
C SER A 53 1.68 45.48 -3.39
N LEU A 54 1.04 44.35 -3.11
CA LEU A 54 -0.13 44.26 -2.23
C LEU A 54 0.27 44.04 -0.75
N PRO A 55 -0.49 44.60 0.21
CA PRO A 55 -0.33 44.26 1.63
C PRO A 55 -0.52 42.75 1.88
N SER A 56 0.19 42.19 2.87
CA SER A 56 0.14 40.75 3.18
C SER A 56 -1.27 40.19 3.37
N ALA A 57 -2.16 40.95 4.01
CA ALA A 57 -3.55 40.56 4.21
C ALA A 57 -4.32 40.31 2.91
N GLN A 58 -3.87 40.88 1.79
CA GLN A 58 -4.44 40.69 0.45
C GLN A 58 -3.62 39.71 -0.40
N SER A 59 -2.29 39.74 -0.31
CA SER A 59 -1.42 38.91 -1.15
C SER A 59 -1.35 37.45 -0.70
N GLU A 60 -1.41 37.16 0.60
CA GLU A 60 -1.39 35.79 1.13
C GLU A 60 -2.59 34.93 0.72
N PRO A 61 -3.86 35.40 0.81
CA PRO A 61 -4.99 34.62 0.31
C PRO A 61 -4.92 34.43 -1.20
N LEU A 62 -4.44 35.43 -1.96
CA LEU A 62 -4.20 35.30 -3.39
C LEU A 62 -3.18 34.22 -3.72
N ARG A 63 -2.04 34.16 -3.02
CA ARG A 63 -1.05 33.09 -3.16
C ARG A 63 -1.66 31.72 -2.84
N TRP A 64 -2.44 31.64 -1.77
CA TRP A 64 -3.14 30.41 -1.40
C TRP A 64 -4.07 29.91 -2.51
N TRP A 65 -4.95 30.76 -3.03
CA TRP A 65 -5.87 30.37 -4.10
C TRP A 65 -5.17 30.01 -5.41
N LEU A 66 -4.12 30.75 -5.79
CA LEU A 66 -3.32 30.42 -6.97
C LEU A 66 -2.69 29.03 -6.87
N LEU A 67 -2.17 28.67 -5.69
CA LEU A 67 -1.61 27.33 -5.44
C LEU A 67 -2.70 26.25 -5.39
N GLN A 68 -3.87 26.54 -4.81
CA GLN A 68 -5.01 25.60 -4.81
C GLN A 68 -5.52 25.31 -6.23
N GLY A 69 -5.39 26.28 -7.15
CA GLY A 69 -5.73 26.11 -8.56
C GLY A 69 -4.75 25.24 -9.35
N LEU A 70 -3.60 24.85 -8.78
CA LEU A 70 -2.63 23.99 -9.43
C LEU A 70 -2.92 22.52 -9.15
N SER A 71 -2.86 21.69 -10.19
CA SER A 71 -3.00 20.25 -10.04
C SER A 71 -1.71 19.61 -9.49
N GLY A 72 -1.88 18.74 -8.49
CA GLY A 72 -0.81 17.88 -8.00
C GLY A 72 -0.56 16.64 -8.88
N SER A 73 -1.52 16.27 -9.74
CA SER A 73 -1.47 15.07 -10.59
C SER A 73 -0.86 15.31 -11.97
N GLU A 74 -0.67 16.57 -12.34
CA GLU A 74 -0.06 16.97 -13.60
C GLU A 74 1.22 17.74 -13.33
N ARG A 75 2.21 17.55 -14.20
CA ARG A 75 3.52 18.18 -14.07
C ARG A 75 3.55 19.50 -14.84
N PRO A 76 3.59 20.67 -14.17
CA PRO A 76 3.63 21.94 -14.87
C PRO A 76 5.04 22.24 -15.41
N ALA A 77 5.11 23.23 -16.30
CA ALA A 77 6.35 23.71 -16.88
C ALA A 77 7.37 24.15 -15.81
N ALA A 78 8.66 24.08 -16.14
CA ALA A 78 9.74 24.43 -15.22
C ALA A 78 9.60 25.83 -14.57
N PRO A 79 9.19 26.90 -15.29
CA PRO A 79 9.01 28.21 -14.68
C PRO A 79 8.00 28.19 -13.53
N THR A 80 6.84 27.56 -13.71
CA THR A 80 5.78 27.46 -12.70
C THR A 80 6.28 26.70 -11.46
N ARG A 81 7.06 25.64 -11.66
CA ARG A 81 7.67 24.89 -10.55
C ARG A 81 8.66 25.75 -9.77
N THR A 82 9.47 26.55 -10.45
CA THR A 82 10.39 27.51 -9.82
C THR A 82 9.62 28.54 -9.00
N TRP A 83 8.52 29.07 -9.52
CA TRP A 83 7.67 30.01 -8.80
C TRP A 83 7.06 29.39 -7.53
N VAL A 84 6.50 28.17 -7.62
CA VAL A 84 6.00 27.45 -6.44
C VAL A 84 7.12 27.14 -5.44
N ALA A 85 8.33 26.81 -5.92
CA ALA A 85 9.51 26.64 -5.07
C ALA A 85 9.97 27.93 -4.37
N ALA A 86 9.66 29.10 -4.93
CA ALA A 86 9.85 30.36 -4.23
C ALA A 86 8.78 30.57 -3.15
N GLN A 87 7.51 30.22 -3.44
CA GLN A 87 6.43 30.34 -2.46
C GLN A 87 6.63 29.42 -1.24
N SER A 88 7.18 28.22 -1.44
CA SER A 88 7.43 27.26 -0.35
C SER A 88 8.46 27.72 0.69
N LYS A 89 9.28 28.72 0.35
CA LYS A 89 10.31 29.30 1.22
C LYS A 89 9.86 30.57 1.94
N ARG A 90 8.70 31.13 1.59
CA ARG A 90 8.18 32.35 2.22
C ARG A 90 7.61 32.03 3.60
N VAL A 91 7.58 33.04 4.47
CA VAL A 91 7.01 32.95 5.82
C VAL A 91 5.67 33.71 5.83
N PRO A 92 4.55 33.08 6.22
CA PRO A 92 3.28 33.77 6.36
C PRO A 92 3.33 34.78 7.49
N SER A 93 2.77 35.95 7.26
CA SER A 93 2.72 37.07 8.20
C SER A 93 1.34 37.24 8.84
N THR A 94 0.27 36.79 8.17
CA THR A 94 -1.07 36.80 8.75
C THR A 94 -1.25 35.57 9.65
N LEU A 95 -1.34 35.79 10.96
CA LEU A 95 -1.53 34.73 11.95
C LEU A 95 -2.94 34.80 12.55
N THR A 96 -3.50 33.64 12.87
CA THR A 96 -4.72 33.48 13.67
C THR A 96 -4.32 32.80 14.97
N SER A 97 -4.74 33.35 16.11
CA SER A 97 -4.51 32.76 17.43
C SER A 97 -5.76 31.98 17.87
N GLN A 98 -5.56 30.76 18.32
CA GLN A 98 -6.61 29.90 18.87
C GLN A 98 -6.14 29.33 20.21
N THR A 99 -7.07 29.17 21.16
CA THR A 99 -6.76 28.48 22.43
C THR A 99 -7.10 27.01 22.27
N GLN A 100 -6.10 26.15 22.39
CA GLN A 100 -6.26 24.70 22.34
C GLN A 100 -5.66 24.09 23.60
N ASP A 101 -6.46 23.30 24.33
CA ASP A 101 -6.05 22.62 25.56
C ASP A 101 -5.43 23.54 26.63
N GLY A 102 -5.89 24.80 26.69
CA GLY A 102 -5.38 25.82 27.63
C GLY A 102 -4.13 26.55 27.16
N PHE A 103 -3.60 26.25 25.97
CA PHE A 103 -2.46 26.94 25.36
C PHE A 103 -2.91 27.84 24.21
N LEU A 104 -2.31 29.04 24.13
CA LEU A 104 -2.47 29.94 22.99
C LEU A 104 -1.55 29.47 21.85
N VAL A 105 -2.14 28.99 20.76
CA VAL A 105 -1.42 28.59 19.56
C VAL A 105 -1.65 29.62 18.46
N SER A 106 -0.57 30.13 17.89
CA SER A 106 -0.62 31.05 16.74
C SER A 106 -0.24 30.29 15.46
N LEU A 107 -1.16 30.22 14.50
CA LEU A 107 -0.98 29.52 13.23
C LEU A 107 -1.15 30.49 12.06
N PRO A 108 -0.47 30.25 10.91
CA PRO A 108 -0.77 30.98 9.68
C PRO A 108 -2.24 30.92 9.32
N ARG A 109 -2.84 32.07 9.03
CA ARG A 109 -4.21 32.13 8.50
C ARG A 109 -4.31 31.55 7.10
N TYR A 110 -3.22 31.58 6.32
CA TYR A 110 -3.10 30.97 5.00
C TYR A 110 -1.74 30.30 4.89
N ASP A 111 -1.67 28.97 5.04
CA ASP A 111 -0.40 28.23 4.99
C ASP A 111 0.06 27.88 3.56
N TYR A 112 0.10 28.90 2.69
CA TYR A 112 0.53 28.76 1.31
C TYR A 112 1.94 28.15 1.13
N PRO A 113 2.90 28.33 2.05
CA PRO A 113 4.19 27.63 1.94
C PRO A 113 4.06 26.11 2.16
N ALA A 114 3.21 25.65 3.08
CA ALA A 114 2.95 24.21 3.22
C ALA A 114 2.27 23.62 1.98
N LEU A 115 1.29 24.32 1.40
CA LEU A 115 0.64 23.89 0.16
C LEU A 115 1.64 23.83 -1.00
N ALA A 116 2.51 24.83 -1.14
CA ALA A 116 3.57 24.82 -2.13
C ALA A 116 4.53 23.63 -1.95
N ARG A 117 4.93 23.32 -0.71
CA ARG A 117 5.74 22.12 -0.42
C ARG A 117 5.03 20.84 -0.84
N ARG A 118 3.75 20.70 -0.53
CA ARG A 118 2.94 19.54 -0.93
C ARG A 118 2.88 19.37 -2.46
N LEU A 119 2.67 20.45 -3.20
CA LEU A 119 2.69 20.41 -4.68
C LEU A 119 4.05 20.00 -5.24
N LEU A 120 5.14 20.57 -4.70
CA LEU A 120 6.49 20.19 -5.12
C LEU A 120 6.76 18.70 -4.85
N GLN A 121 6.30 18.18 -3.71
CA GLN A 121 6.41 16.76 -3.38
C GLN A 121 5.63 15.88 -4.35
N SER A 122 4.40 16.26 -4.74
CA SER A 122 3.62 15.49 -5.71
C SER A 122 4.26 15.50 -7.10
N TRP A 123 4.77 16.64 -7.56
CA TRP A 123 5.47 16.71 -8.84
C TRP A 123 6.81 15.97 -8.85
N GLN A 124 7.50 15.92 -7.72
CA GLN A 124 8.69 15.09 -7.55
C GLN A 124 8.35 13.60 -7.61
N GLN A 125 7.18 13.20 -7.09
CA GLN A 125 6.70 11.83 -7.22
C GLN A 125 6.39 11.47 -8.68
N LEU A 126 5.78 12.38 -9.45
CA LEU A 126 5.56 12.20 -10.89
C LEU A 126 6.89 12.08 -11.67
N ASP A 127 7.93 12.82 -11.27
CA ASP A 127 9.27 12.67 -11.84
C ASP A 127 9.83 11.28 -11.65
N TRP A 128 9.82 10.80 -10.41
CA TRP A 128 10.31 9.46 -10.10
C TRP A 128 9.51 8.40 -10.84
N GLN A 129 8.19 8.55 -10.92
CA GLN A 129 7.34 7.61 -11.66
C GLN A 129 7.72 7.56 -13.14
N GLY A 130 7.89 8.71 -13.79
CA GLY A 130 8.31 8.78 -15.20
C GLY A 130 9.71 8.20 -15.41
N GLN A 131 10.66 8.56 -14.53
CA GLN A 131 12.03 8.04 -14.57
C GLN A 131 12.07 6.52 -14.39
N TYR A 132 11.39 5.99 -13.37
CA TYR A 132 11.32 4.55 -13.14
C TYR A 132 10.64 3.82 -14.28
N GLY A 133 9.59 4.39 -14.88
CA GLY A 133 8.97 3.83 -16.09
C GLY A 133 9.97 3.67 -17.23
N TYR A 134 10.79 4.69 -17.48
CA TYR A 134 11.87 4.63 -18.47
C TYR A 134 12.95 3.60 -18.10
N GLU A 135 13.41 3.59 -16.85
CA GLU A 135 14.45 2.66 -16.38
C GLU A 135 13.98 1.19 -16.39
N LEU A 136 12.70 0.95 -16.08
CA LEU A 136 12.06 -0.36 -16.16
C LEU A 136 12.02 -0.85 -17.61
N ALA A 137 11.52 -0.02 -18.52
CA ALA A 137 11.46 -0.36 -19.95
C ALA A 137 12.86 -0.63 -20.54
N ALA A 138 13.88 0.08 -20.06
CA ALA A 138 15.27 -0.14 -20.45
C ALA A 138 15.95 -1.31 -19.73
N GLY A 139 15.31 -1.95 -18.74
CA GLY A 139 15.90 -3.01 -17.92
C GLY A 139 17.07 -2.55 -17.05
N LYS A 140 17.14 -1.25 -16.72
CA LYS A 140 18.25 -0.60 -15.99
C LYS A 140 17.88 -0.15 -14.57
N LEU A 141 16.66 -0.40 -14.13
CA LEU A 141 16.20 0.02 -12.80
C LEU A 141 17.09 -0.57 -11.71
N ASN A 142 17.70 0.31 -10.91
CA ASN A 142 18.54 -0.09 -9.79
C ASN A 142 17.77 0.02 -8.46
N LEU A 143 17.20 -1.08 -7.99
CA LEU A 143 16.45 -1.11 -6.72
C LEU A 143 17.30 -0.69 -5.50
N ARG A 144 18.62 -0.89 -5.52
CA ARG A 144 19.48 -0.49 -4.39
C ARG A 144 19.52 1.03 -4.18
N SER A 145 19.28 1.82 -5.22
CA SER A 145 19.25 3.28 -5.11
C SER A 145 18.04 3.75 -4.29
N ILE A 146 16.94 3.00 -4.36
CA ILE A 146 15.66 3.27 -3.68
C ILE A 146 15.71 2.72 -2.25
N TYR A 147 16.04 1.44 -2.07
CA TYR A 147 15.95 0.72 -0.80
C TYR A 147 17.20 0.86 0.10
N ARG A 148 17.95 1.96 -0.03
CA ARG A 148 19.09 2.26 0.87
C ARG A 148 18.58 2.70 2.25
N TRP A 149 19.29 2.31 3.30
CA TRP A 149 18.89 2.56 4.70
C TRP A 149 18.74 4.05 5.06
N ASN A 150 19.51 4.94 4.41
CA ASN A 150 19.51 6.37 4.67
C ASN A 150 18.69 7.17 3.65
N ASN A 151 17.69 6.56 3.02
CA ASN A 151 16.82 7.27 2.09
C ASN A 151 15.66 7.96 2.83
N PRO A 152 15.68 9.30 2.99
CA PRO A 152 14.56 10.02 3.61
C PRO A 152 13.28 9.96 2.77
N ASP A 153 13.41 9.63 1.47
CA ASP A 153 12.32 9.62 0.50
C ASP A 153 11.84 8.20 0.17
N LEU A 154 12.23 7.20 0.96
CA LEU A 154 11.97 5.78 0.69
C LEU A 154 10.49 5.52 0.34
N GLU A 155 9.58 5.91 1.22
CA GLU A 155 8.13 5.65 1.03
C GLU A 155 7.59 6.31 -0.24
N ARG A 156 8.05 7.53 -0.55
CA ARG A 156 7.60 8.28 -1.74
C ARG A 156 8.16 7.67 -3.02
N GLN A 157 9.43 7.27 -3.01
CA GLN A 157 10.05 6.59 -4.15
C GLN A 157 9.46 5.20 -4.37
N GLN A 158 9.15 4.46 -3.30
CA GLN A 158 8.42 3.20 -3.40
C GLN A 158 7.04 3.41 -4.03
N SER A 159 6.27 4.40 -3.56
CA SER A 159 4.96 4.73 -4.14
C SER A 159 5.08 5.08 -5.63
N ALA A 160 6.09 5.86 -6.02
CA ALA A 160 6.36 6.18 -7.42
C ALA A 160 6.73 4.94 -8.25
N LEU A 161 7.54 4.04 -7.70
CA LEU A 161 7.92 2.79 -8.36
C LEU A 161 6.71 1.88 -8.59
N LEU A 162 5.85 1.73 -7.58
CA LEU A 162 4.61 0.94 -7.70
C LEU A 162 3.66 1.54 -8.73
N ALA A 163 3.53 2.87 -8.77
CA ALA A 163 2.76 3.57 -9.79
C ALA A 163 3.34 3.36 -11.21
N ALA A 164 4.67 3.35 -11.35
CA ALA A 164 5.33 3.04 -12.62
C ALA A 164 5.09 1.59 -13.05
N LEU A 165 5.16 0.63 -12.11
CA LEU A 165 4.87 -0.79 -12.38
C LEU A 165 3.42 -1.01 -12.81
N ALA A 166 2.47 -0.29 -12.23
CA ALA A 166 1.06 -0.36 -12.63
C ALA A 166 0.84 0.02 -14.10
N GLN A 167 1.74 0.81 -14.70
CA GLN A 167 1.69 1.20 -16.11
C GLN A 167 2.62 0.37 -17.02
N ALA A 168 3.57 -0.38 -16.44
CA ALA A 168 4.53 -1.16 -17.19
C ALA A 168 3.88 -2.37 -17.91
N PRO A 169 4.33 -2.75 -19.11
CA PRO A 169 3.87 -3.98 -19.77
C PRO A 169 4.23 -5.24 -18.96
N ASN A 170 3.42 -6.30 -19.09
CA ASN A 170 3.67 -7.60 -18.45
C ASN A 170 5.09 -8.18 -18.65
N PRO A 171 5.71 -8.16 -19.84
CA PRO A 171 7.08 -8.68 -19.99
C PRO A 171 8.10 -7.92 -19.12
N VAL A 172 7.93 -6.60 -18.96
CA VAL A 172 8.80 -5.77 -18.13
C VAL A 172 8.61 -6.11 -16.65
N ARG A 173 7.36 -6.30 -16.20
CA ARG A 173 7.05 -6.74 -14.84
C ARG A 173 7.63 -8.11 -14.53
N LEU A 174 7.51 -9.07 -15.46
CA LEU A 174 8.06 -10.41 -15.33
C LEU A 174 9.59 -10.39 -15.26
N GLN A 175 10.24 -9.57 -16.09
CA GLN A 175 11.70 -9.40 -16.03
C GLN A 175 12.14 -8.87 -14.66
N LEU A 176 11.45 -7.87 -14.11
CA LEU A 176 11.74 -7.36 -12.77
C LEU A 176 11.49 -8.44 -11.70
N ALA A 177 10.36 -9.17 -11.79
CA ALA A 177 10.03 -10.25 -10.87
C ALA A 177 11.14 -11.32 -10.82
N GLN A 178 11.64 -11.75 -11.97
CA GLN A 178 12.76 -12.70 -12.07
C GLN A 178 14.05 -12.12 -11.48
N ALA A 179 14.34 -10.84 -11.72
CA ALA A 179 15.53 -10.19 -11.15
C ALA A 179 15.44 -10.09 -9.62
N VAL A 180 14.27 -9.75 -9.09
CA VAL A 180 14.00 -9.71 -7.63
C VAL A 180 14.12 -11.10 -7.02
N ALA A 181 13.55 -12.13 -7.64
CA ALA A 181 13.62 -13.51 -7.15
C ALA A 181 15.06 -14.05 -7.06
N ARG A 182 15.95 -13.64 -7.98
CA ARG A 182 17.36 -14.05 -7.99
C ARG A 182 18.24 -13.24 -7.04
N THR A 183 17.72 -12.16 -6.46
CA THR A 183 18.51 -11.26 -5.61
C THR A 183 18.53 -11.81 -4.19
N PRO A 184 19.71 -12.18 -3.63
CA PRO A 184 19.80 -12.79 -2.30
C PRO A 184 19.60 -11.78 -1.15
N LEU A 185 19.40 -10.50 -1.46
CA LEU A 185 19.28 -9.41 -0.49
C LEU A 185 17.82 -9.13 -0.14
N TYR A 186 17.58 -8.79 1.13
CA TYR A 186 16.31 -8.27 1.68
C TYR A 186 15.98 -6.84 1.17
N LEU A 187 16.13 -6.60 -0.13
CA LEU A 187 15.82 -5.35 -0.81
C LEU A 187 15.13 -5.72 -2.13
N PRO A 188 13.82 -5.95 -2.11
CA PRO A 188 12.86 -4.88 -1.81
C PRO A 188 11.98 -5.17 -0.60
N ASP A 189 11.04 -4.29 -0.26
CA ASP A 189 10.03 -4.54 0.78
C ASP A 189 9.03 -5.63 0.34
N ASN A 190 8.27 -6.15 1.31
CA ASN A 190 7.25 -7.16 1.02
C ASN A 190 6.14 -6.62 0.11
N ARG A 191 5.85 -5.31 0.18
CA ARG A 191 4.89 -4.63 -0.70
C ARG A 191 5.26 -4.72 -2.18
N LEU A 192 6.53 -4.50 -2.55
CA LEU A 192 6.95 -4.67 -3.94
C LEU A 192 6.84 -6.12 -4.39
N ILE A 193 7.24 -7.08 -3.55
CA ILE A 193 7.12 -8.51 -3.87
C ILE A 193 5.66 -8.91 -4.07
N TYR A 194 4.78 -8.54 -3.13
CA TYR A 194 3.35 -8.76 -3.25
C TYR A 194 2.80 -8.17 -4.56
N THR A 195 3.17 -6.93 -4.89
CA THR A 195 2.72 -6.27 -6.13
C THR A 195 3.20 -7.02 -7.38
N LEU A 196 4.44 -7.51 -7.39
CA LEU A 196 4.97 -8.30 -8.50
C LEU A 196 4.30 -9.67 -8.59
N LEU A 197 3.99 -10.30 -7.46
CA LEU A 197 3.21 -11.54 -7.39
C LEU A 197 1.80 -11.34 -7.96
N ASP A 198 1.14 -10.24 -7.61
CA ASP A 198 -0.21 -9.91 -8.09
C ASP A 198 -0.28 -9.75 -9.63
N TYR A 199 0.84 -9.38 -10.26
CA TYR A 199 0.95 -9.29 -11.72
C TYR A 199 1.48 -10.57 -12.39
N THR A 200 2.35 -11.33 -11.74
CA THR A 200 3.15 -12.37 -12.42
C THR A 200 2.90 -13.79 -11.94
N GLY A 201 2.45 -13.98 -10.70
CA GLY A 201 2.30 -15.32 -10.09
C GLY A 201 3.61 -16.12 -10.03
N LEU A 202 4.78 -15.47 -10.01
CA LEU A 202 6.05 -16.18 -10.05
C LEU A 202 6.31 -16.96 -8.74
N SER A 203 6.37 -18.29 -8.81
CA SER A 203 6.56 -19.18 -7.64
C SER A 203 7.78 -18.82 -6.78
N GLU A 204 8.91 -18.46 -7.40
CA GLU A 204 10.14 -18.05 -6.70
C GLU A 204 9.96 -16.82 -5.80
N LEU A 205 9.07 -15.89 -6.19
CA LEU A 205 8.78 -14.71 -5.37
C LEU A 205 7.97 -15.08 -4.13
N PHE A 206 7.10 -16.09 -4.21
CA PHE A 206 6.41 -16.57 -3.03
C PHE A 206 7.40 -17.18 -2.03
N PHE A 207 8.33 -18.05 -2.48
CA PHE A 207 9.41 -18.58 -1.63
C PHE A 207 10.29 -17.48 -1.03
N THR A 208 10.50 -16.40 -1.78
CA THR A 208 11.22 -15.24 -1.28
C THR A 208 10.43 -14.49 -0.22
N LEU A 209 9.10 -14.39 -0.36
CA LEU A 209 8.23 -13.69 0.59
C LEU A 209 8.09 -14.45 1.92
N TRP A 210 7.91 -15.78 1.90
CA TRP A 210 7.72 -16.56 3.12
C TRP A 210 8.94 -16.54 4.05
N ARG A 211 10.15 -16.45 3.50
CA ARG A 211 11.41 -16.39 4.28
C ARG A 211 11.66 -15.04 4.96
N ARG A 212 10.70 -14.10 4.89
CA ARG A 212 10.82 -12.74 5.42
C ARG A 212 9.93 -12.53 6.63
N PRO A 213 10.18 -11.48 7.43
CA PRO A 213 9.27 -11.11 8.50
C PRO A 213 7.84 -10.94 7.97
N VAL A 214 6.90 -11.60 8.65
CA VAL A 214 5.49 -11.65 8.25
C VAL A 214 4.82 -10.30 8.52
N ASP A 215 4.11 -9.81 7.51
CA ASP A 215 3.31 -8.58 7.56
C ASP A 215 1.99 -8.78 6.78
N ASP A 216 1.20 -7.71 6.68
CA ASP A 216 -0.09 -7.71 5.98
C ASP A 216 0.03 -8.06 4.48
N ASP A 217 1.14 -7.72 3.82
CA ASP A 217 1.42 -8.10 2.43
C ASP A 217 1.68 -9.60 2.31
N SER A 218 2.42 -10.17 3.26
CA SER A 218 2.72 -11.61 3.33
C SER A 218 1.45 -12.45 3.52
N LEU A 219 0.55 -12.00 4.41
CA LEU A 219 -0.74 -12.66 4.64
C LEU A 219 -1.65 -12.56 3.41
N ARG A 220 -1.74 -11.38 2.78
CA ARG A 220 -2.52 -11.20 1.55
C ARG A 220 -2.01 -12.03 0.39
N ALA A 221 -0.70 -12.27 0.30
CA ALA A 221 -0.10 -13.07 -0.75
C ALA A 221 -0.63 -14.52 -0.77
N LEU A 222 -1.06 -15.08 0.35
CA LEU A 222 -1.61 -16.45 0.40
C LEU A 222 -2.80 -16.64 -0.56
N ALA A 223 -3.65 -15.62 -0.68
CA ALA A 223 -4.79 -15.64 -1.59
C ALA A 223 -4.39 -15.61 -3.08
N LEU A 224 -3.17 -15.12 -3.39
CA LEU A 224 -2.66 -15.12 -4.76
C LEU A 224 -2.23 -16.50 -5.22
N VAL A 225 -1.90 -17.42 -4.30
CA VAL A 225 -1.45 -18.78 -4.67
C VAL A 225 -2.55 -19.51 -5.46
N SER A 226 -3.77 -19.52 -4.94
CA SER A 226 -4.92 -20.14 -5.62
C SER A 226 -5.38 -19.40 -6.87
N ARG A 227 -4.94 -18.15 -7.08
CA ARG A 227 -5.24 -17.37 -8.29
C ARG A 227 -4.33 -17.76 -9.46
N PHE A 228 -3.07 -18.12 -9.19
CA PHE A 228 -2.06 -18.37 -10.22
C PHE A 228 -1.61 -19.82 -10.32
N HIS A 229 -1.86 -20.63 -9.30
CA HIS A 229 -1.45 -22.02 -9.24
C HIS A 229 -2.62 -22.91 -8.82
N GLU A 230 -2.62 -24.13 -9.34
CA GLU A 230 -3.61 -25.17 -9.03
C GLU A 230 -2.92 -26.50 -8.73
N GLY A 231 -3.63 -27.41 -8.07
CA GLY A 231 -3.14 -28.76 -7.78
C GLY A 231 -1.85 -28.77 -6.93
N ASN A 232 -0.91 -29.64 -7.31
CA ASN A 232 0.32 -29.89 -6.54
C ASN A 232 1.17 -28.63 -6.35
N ALA A 233 1.28 -27.77 -7.36
CA ALA A 233 2.05 -26.53 -7.27
C ALA A 233 1.47 -25.58 -6.19
N ALA A 234 0.15 -25.40 -6.17
CA ALA A 234 -0.50 -24.59 -5.12
C ALA A 234 -0.31 -25.21 -3.73
N GLY A 235 -0.41 -26.54 -3.65
CA GLY A 235 -0.18 -27.28 -2.40
C GLY A 235 1.22 -27.10 -1.84
N GLU A 236 2.26 -27.24 -2.67
CA GLU A 236 3.66 -27.07 -2.26
C GLU A 236 3.95 -25.66 -1.75
N LEU A 237 3.44 -24.64 -2.45
CA LEU A 237 3.57 -23.23 -2.09
C LEU A 237 2.89 -22.92 -0.73
N LEU A 238 1.70 -23.46 -0.48
CA LEU A 238 1.02 -23.22 0.79
C LEU A 238 1.60 -24.06 1.93
N LEU A 239 2.12 -25.26 1.64
CA LEU A 239 2.83 -26.07 2.65
C LEU A 239 4.12 -25.39 3.10
N SER A 240 4.89 -24.80 2.19
CA SER A 240 6.09 -24.04 2.55
C SER A 240 5.73 -22.79 3.36
N ALA A 241 4.65 -22.09 3.00
CA ALA A 241 4.13 -20.98 3.82
C ALA A 241 3.72 -21.45 5.22
N ALA A 242 3.13 -22.63 5.33
CA ALA A 242 2.68 -23.16 6.62
C ALA A 242 3.82 -23.60 7.55
N ALA A 243 5.00 -23.88 7.00
CA ALA A 243 6.19 -24.13 7.81
C ALA A 243 6.64 -22.90 8.62
N GLU A 244 6.25 -21.69 8.16
CA GLU A 244 6.58 -20.44 8.84
C GLU A 244 5.58 -20.14 9.97
N PRO A 245 6.02 -19.98 11.24
CA PRO A 245 5.12 -19.82 12.38
C PRO A 245 4.13 -18.66 12.26
N GLY A 246 4.53 -17.56 11.62
CA GLY A 246 3.68 -16.39 11.45
C GLY A 246 2.61 -16.52 10.34
N LEU A 247 2.77 -17.46 9.42
CA LEU A 247 1.84 -17.70 8.31
C LEU A 247 1.03 -18.99 8.48
N ASN A 248 1.42 -19.87 9.40
CA ASN A 248 0.86 -21.21 9.57
C ASN A 248 -0.67 -21.25 9.57
N SER A 249 -1.33 -20.49 10.44
CA SER A 249 -2.79 -20.51 10.57
C SER A 249 -3.50 -20.10 9.28
N ALA A 250 -3.08 -19.00 8.67
CA ALA A 250 -3.64 -18.51 7.43
C ALA A 250 -3.34 -19.44 6.24
N ALA A 251 -2.14 -20.03 6.20
CA ALA A 251 -1.75 -20.99 5.17
C ALA A 251 -2.53 -22.30 5.28
N MET A 252 -2.77 -22.81 6.49
CA MET A 252 -3.60 -23.99 6.75
C MET A 252 -5.04 -23.78 6.30
N LEU A 253 -5.61 -22.58 6.55
CA LEU A 253 -6.92 -22.22 6.01
C LEU A 253 -6.93 -22.20 4.48
N ALA A 254 -5.91 -21.62 3.85
CA ALA A 254 -5.79 -21.58 2.40
C ALA A 254 -5.64 -22.99 1.79
N LEU A 255 -4.88 -23.89 2.42
CA LEU A 255 -4.76 -25.29 2.01
C LEU A 255 -6.11 -26.00 2.02
N GLY A 256 -6.94 -25.73 3.03
CA GLY A 256 -8.29 -26.29 3.13
C GLY A 256 -9.30 -25.77 2.12
N ALA A 257 -8.99 -24.67 1.44
CA ALA A 257 -9.81 -24.13 0.38
C ALA A 257 -9.48 -24.72 -1.00
N LEU A 258 -8.35 -25.43 -1.15
CA LEU A 258 -7.95 -26.05 -2.41
C LEU A 258 -8.85 -27.25 -2.75
N HIS A 259 -9.38 -27.26 -3.98
CA HIS A 259 -10.14 -28.38 -4.52
C HIS A 259 -9.64 -28.69 -5.94
N PRO A 260 -9.30 -29.95 -6.27
CA PRO A 260 -9.15 -31.10 -5.37
C PRO A 260 -7.94 -30.94 -4.42
N LEU A 261 -7.98 -31.63 -3.27
CA LEU A 261 -6.88 -31.59 -2.30
C LEU A 261 -5.61 -32.24 -2.90
N PRO A 262 -4.49 -31.52 -3.05
CA PRO A 262 -3.30 -32.07 -3.70
C PRO A 262 -2.66 -33.21 -2.90
N ASP A 263 -2.09 -34.20 -3.58
CA ASP A 263 -1.39 -35.34 -2.98
C ASP A 263 -0.29 -34.98 -1.95
N PRO A 264 0.57 -33.95 -2.18
CA PRO A 264 1.57 -33.57 -1.18
C PRO A 264 0.91 -33.03 0.11
N VAL A 265 -0.22 -32.33 -0.02
CA VAL A 265 -0.99 -31.81 1.13
C VAL A 265 -1.64 -32.95 1.89
N ARG A 266 -2.25 -33.90 1.18
CA ARG A 266 -2.83 -35.11 1.79
C ARG A 266 -1.78 -35.89 2.58
N SER A 267 -0.60 -36.08 2.00
CA SER A 267 0.53 -36.78 2.64
C SER A 267 1.07 -36.05 3.87
N TYR A 268 1.16 -34.72 3.80
CA TYR A 268 1.56 -33.88 4.92
C TYR A 268 0.54 -33.93 6.05
N LEU A 269 -0.74 -33.73 5.75
CA LEU A 269 -1.82 -33.83 6.73
C LEU A 269 -1.90 -35.23 7.34
N HIS A 270 -1.69 -36.29 6.55
CA HIS A 270 -1.62 -37.66 7.06
C HIS A 270 -0.48 -37.84 8.09
N ARG A 271 0.68 -37.24 7.83
CA ARG A 271 1.86 -37.30 8.72
C ARG A 271 1.68 -36.46 9.99
N GLU A 272 1.22 -35.23 9.85
CA GLU A 272 1.04 -34.28 10.97
C GLU A 272 -0.19 -34.61 11.84
N LEU A 273 -1.26 -35.12 11.23
CA LEU A 273 -2.50 -35.47 11.92
C LEU A 273 -2.58 -36.95 12.32
N GLY A 274 -1.65 -37.81 11.87
CA GLY A 274 -1.61 -39.23 12.22
C GLY A 274 -2.89 -39.99 11.85
N ILE A 275 -3.56 -39.62 10.76
CA ILE A 275 -4.87 -40.20 10.38
C ILE A 275 -4.64 -41.45 9.54
N GLY A 276 -4.58 -42.64 10.15
CA GLY A 276 -4.68 -43.91 9.41
C GLY A 276 -5.95 -44.00 8.54
N PRO A 277 -6.08 -45.04 7.69
CA PRO A 277 -7.17 -45.16 6.71
C PRO A 277 -8.61 -45.12 7.29
N ASP A 278 -8.78 -45.21 8.61
CA ASP A 278 -10.08 -45.20 9.31
C ASP A 278 -10.33 -43.93 10.17
N GLY A 279 -9.82 -42.77 9.77
CA GLY A 279 -10.50 -41.49 10.04
C GLY A 279 -10.75 -41.03 11.49
N VAL A 280 -10.14 -41.59 12.54
CA VAL A 280 -10.41 -41.13 13.92
C VAL A 280 -9.15 -41.01 14.77
N ALA A 281 -8.57 -39.80 14.84
CA ALA A 281 -7.76 -39.36 15.97
C ALA A 281 -7.61 -37.82 16.11
N LEU A 282 -8.51 -37.02 15.52
CA LEU A 282 -8.34 -35.55 15.50
C LEU A 282 -8.70 -34.83 16.82
N ALA A 283 -9.22 -35.55 17.82
CA ALA A 283 -9.63 -34.95 19.09
C ALA A 283 -8.49 -34.81 20.13
N LYS A 284 -7.39 -35.57 19.98
CA LYS A 284 -6.33 -35.65 21.02
C LYS A 284 -5.10 -34.78 20.77
N LEU A 285 -4.88 -34.29 19.54
CA LEU A 285 -3.77 -33.36 19.23
C LEU A 285 -4.09 -31.89 19.53
N LEU A 286 -5.33 -31.60 19.92
CA LEU A 286 -5.83 -30.27 20.30
C LEU A 286 -5.37 -29.92 21.74
N LYS A 287 -4.07 -29.78 21.97
CA LYS A 287 -3.59 -28.90 23.06
C LYS A 287 -3.76 -27.45 22.63
N PRO A 288 -3.97 -26.49 23.56
CA PRO A 288 -4.53 -25.19 23.25
C PRO A 288 -3.49 -24.29 22.57
N ARG A 289 -3.30 -24.47 21.27
CA ARG A 289 -2.95 -23.37 20.35
C ARG A 289 -4.25 -22.90 19.71
N ALA A 290 -4.32 -21.59 19.46
CA ALA A 290 -5.46 -20.93 18.82
C ALA A 290 -5.80 -21.47 17.41
N GLU A 291 -4.96 -22.37 16.89
CA GLU A 291 -5.04 -23.13 15.63
C GLU A 291 -5.99 -24.35 15.67
N SER A 292 -6.52 -24.71 16.84
CA SER A 292 -7.33 -25.93 17.05
C SER A 292 -8.67 -25.93 16.30
N LEU A 293 -9.38 -24.81 16.26
CA LEU A 293 -10.74 -24.75 15.69
C LEU A 293 -10.76 -24.88 14.16
N GLN A 294 -9.70 -24.41 13.50
CA GLN A 294 -9.60 -24.36 12.04
C GLN A 294 -9.17 -25.72 11.47
N LEU A 295 -8.29 -26.43 12.17
CA LEU A 295 -7.92 -27.81 11.83
C LEU A 295 -9.07 -28.79 12.10
N ILE A 296 -9.91 -28.53 13.11
CA ILE A 296 -11.15 -29.29 13.34
C ILE A 296 -12.11 -29.12 12.15
N LEU A 297 -12.35 -27.89 11.69
CA LEU A 297 -13.24 -27.65 10.54
C LEU A 297 -12.71 -28.26 9.23
N LEU A 298 -11.38 -28.26 9.04
CA LEU A 298 -10.75 -28.91 7.91
C LEU A 298 -10.95 -30.43 7.94
N ALA A 299 -10.69 -31.04 9.10
CA ALA A 299 -10.83 -32.47 9.27
C ALA A 299 -12.28 -32.96 9.17
N ASP A 300 -13.24 -32.19 9.72
CA ASP A 300 -14.67 -32.49 9.63
C ASP A 300 -15.16 -32.48 8.18
N ARG A 301 -14.68 -31.52 7.37
CA ARG A 301 -14.94 -31.49 5.93
C ARG A 301 -14.31 -32.68 5.19
N LEU A 302 -13.04 -33.01 5.46
CA LEU A 302 -12.35 -34.13 4.82
C LEU A 302 -13.01 -35.48 5.12
N LEU A 303 -13.57 -35.65 6.32
CA LEU A 303 -14.35 -36.82 6.69
C LEU A 303 -15.66 -36.92 5.90
N HIS A 304 -16.34 -35.81 5.64
CA HIS A 304 -17.55 -35.80 4.82
C HIS A 304 -17.30 -36.09 3.34
N GLU A 305 -16.17 -35.65 2.77
CA GLU A 305 -15.81 -35.98 1.38
C GLU A 305 -15.51 -37.49 1.18
N GLN A 306 -14.93 -38.16 2.18
CA GLN A 306 -14.72 -39.60 2.12
C GLN A 306 -16.02 -40.41 2.33
N GLY A 307 -16.96 -39.90 3.13
CA GLY A 307 -18.28 -40.52 3.34
C GLY A 307 -19.22 -40.44 2.13
N GLY A 308 -19.01 -39.50 1.20
CA GLY A 308 -19.82 -39.34 -0.01
C GLY A 308 -19.57 -40.40 -1.10
N GLY A 309 -18.51 -41.21 -0.98
CA GLY A 309 -18.13 -42.24 -1.95
C GLY A 309 -18.77 -43.62 -1.75
N HIS A 310 -19.52 -43.85 -0.66
CA HIS A 310 -20.07 -45.17 -0.29
C HIS A 310 -21.56 -45.16 0.09
N ALA A 311 -22.39 -44.44 -0.66
CA ALA A 311 -23.85 -44.55 -0.56
C ALA A 311 -24.46 -45.20 -1.81
N ASN A 312 -24.03 -46.42 -2.11
CA ASN A 312 -24.80 -47.36 -2.95
C ASN A 312 -24.58 -48.77 -2.39
N LEU A 313 -25.21 -49.04 -1.24
CA LEU A 313 -25.51 -50.38 -0.79
C LEU A 313 -27.04 -50.52 -0.83
N GLU A 314 -27.47 -51.49 -1.63
CA GLU A 314 -28.86 -51.81 -1.94
C GLU A 314 -29.78 -51.87 -0.72
N PRO A 315 -31.06 -51.45 -0.84
CA PRO A 315 -32.09 -51.84 0.09
C PRO A 315 -32.55 -53.27 -0.23
N GLY A 316 -32.40 -54.16 0.74
CA GLY A 316 -32.75 -55.57 0.57
C GLY A 316 -34.25 -55.88 0.48
N ARG A 317 -34.49 -57.01 -0.21
CA ARG A 317 -35.50 -58.08 0.04
C ARG A 317 -36.94 -57.86 -0.43
N PRO A 318 -37.70 -58.94 -0.72
CA PRO A 318 -37.81 -60.24 0.00
C PRO A 318 -36.71 -61.26 -0.26
#